data_AF-S5LWD6-F1
#
_entry.id   AF-S5LWD6-F1
#
_cell.length_a   1.000
_cell.length_b   1.000
_cell.length_c   1.000
_cell.angle_alpha   90.00
_cell.angle_beta   90.00
_cell.angle_gamma   90.00
#
_symmetry.space_group_name_H-M   'P 1'
#
loop_
_entity.id
_entity.type
_entity.pdbx_description
1 polymer ?
#
loop_
_entity_poly.entity_id
_entity_poly.type
_entity_poly.pdbx_seq_one_letter_code
_entity_poly.pdbx_strand_id
1 'polypeptide(L)'
;MNFNLLAAISGGEQLLILLVILLIAAPLPAMVSWNLALKFRTNKSEEKYINKTLFSIVVLIQSLAILTSILGIIFYFVSIDNESLSKTLVIVFIVLTFVLCASWYSIILFVPQYIWFILEEEKMTTIGDTLKFLKIRKIIDDEEKGIVYINYSEGKKTLKKLKFSKKTEIGLNFIRLADKTGVKIEKGNQIEYFKEELLKLKGININNDSKIIEDNSKQKDSTNLEKENKNSEKNTIKNEPKKSKDVEDKKD
;
A
#
# COMPACT_ATOMS: atom_id res chain seq x y z
N MET A 1 -15.31 25.37 2.12
CA MET A 1 -14.15 26.20 2.49
C MET A 1 -12.99 25.76 1.59
N ASN A 2 -12.75 26.47 0.48
CA ASN A 2 -11.68 26.11 -0.44
C ASN A 2 -10.36 26.54 0.19
N PHE A 3 -9.63 25.60 0.76
CA PHE A 3 -8.29 25.82 1.29
C PHE A 3 -7.37 26.05 0.09
N ASN A 4 -7.17 27.32 -0.28
CA ASN A 4 -6.32 27.67 -1.40
C ASN A 4 -4.86 27.60 -0.92
N LEU A 5 -4.33 26.38 -0.84
CA LEU A 5 -3.01 26.06 -0.31
C LEU A 5 -1.91 26.91 -0.99
N LEU A 6 -2.09 27.22 -2.27
CA LEU A 6 -1.20 28.06 -3.07
C LEU A 6 -1.15 29.52 -2.60
N ALA A 7 -2.27 30.08 -2.11
CA ALA A 7 -2.29 31.44 -1.59
C ALA A 7 -1.63 31.55 -0.20
N ALA A 8 -1.66 30.48 0.58
CA ALA A 8 -1.01 30.41 1.88
C ALA A 8 0.52 30.22 1.79
N ILE A 9 1.04 29.83 0.62
CA ILE A 9 2.47 29.58 0.33
C ILE A 9 3.09 30.78 -0.44
N SER A 10 2.50 31.97 -0.34
CA SER A 10 2.94 33.16 -1.08
C SER A 10 4.31 33.69 -0.63
N GLY A 11 4.83 33.28 0.53
CA GLY A 11 6.16 33.68 0.99
C GLY A 11 7.25 32.71 0.53
N GLY A 12 8.33 33.22 -0.08
CA GLY A 12 9.51 32.41 -0.41
C GLY A 12 10.08 31.67 0.81
N GLU A 13 10.04 32.31 1.98
CA GLU A 13 10.47 31.73 3.25
C GLU A 13 9.68 30.46 3.64
N GLN A 14 8.39 30.39 3.32
CA GLN A 14 7.55 29.23 3.63
C GLN A 14 7.94 28.01 2.78
N LEU A 15 8.31 28.23 1.52
CA LEU A 15 8.81 27.16 0.63
C LEU A 15 10.12 26.58 1.14
N LEU A 16 11.02 27.44 1.64
CA LEU A 16 12.27 26.99 2.25
C LEU A 16 12.03 26.16 3.51
N ILE A 17 11.16 26.63 4.42
CA ILE A 17 10.79 25.89 5.63
C ILE A 17 10.25 24.50 5.27
N LEU A 18 9.36 24.42 4.27
CA LEU A 18 8.79 23.16 3.81
C LEU A 18 9.85 22.20 3.24
N LEU A 19 10.79 22.72 2.44
CA LEU A 19 11.92 21.94 1.93
C LEU A 19 12.81 21.40 3.06
N VAL A 20 13.12 22.22 4.06
CA VAL A 20 13.93 21.79 5.22
C VAL A 20 13.21 20.70 6.00
N ILE A 21 11.90 20.85 6.24
CA ILE A 21 11.09 19.80 6.89
C ILE A 21 11.12 18.51 6.08
N LEU A 22 10.95 18.59 4.76
CA LEU A 22 11.01 17.42 3.87
C LEU A 22 12.40 16.78 3.85
N LEU A 23 13.48 17.57 3.92
CA LEU A 23 14.85 17.07 3.98
C LEU A 23 15.12 16.31 5.29
N ILE A 24 14.48 16.72 6.40
CA ILE A 24 14.58 16.00 7.68
C ILE A 24 13.67 14.78 7.69
N ALA A 25 12.48 14.88 7.09
CA ALA A 25 11.49 13.81 7.05
C ALA A 25 11.88 12.67 6.09
N ALA A 26 12.51 12.98 4.96
CA ALA A 26 12.88 11.98 3.96
C ALA A 26 13.87 10.93 4.50
N PRO A 27 14.94 11.26 5.25
CA PRO A 27 15.85 10.27 5.83
C PRO A 27 15.26 9.35 6.90
N LEU A 28 14.14 9.71 7.55
CA LEU A 28 13.54 8.88 8.61
C LEU A 28 13.21 7.46 8.13
N PRO A 29 12.49 7.28 7.00
CA PRO A 29 12.38 6.01 6.29
C PRO A 29 13.70 5.24 6.11
N ALA A 30 14.77 5.90 5.68
CA ALA A 30 16.07 5.28 5.47
C ALA A 30 16.65 4.75 6.80
N MET A 31 16.53 5.52 7.88
CA MET A 31 16.98 5.09 9.21
C MET A 31 16.20 3.85 9.69
N VAL A 32 14.88 3.81 9.47
CA VAL A 32 14.04 2.67 9.82
C VAL A 32 14.41 1.44 8.98
N SER A 33 14.53 1.59 7.66
CA SER A 33 14.97 0.51 6.76
C SER A 33 16.35 0.00 7.11
N TRP A 34 17.29 0.88 7.47
CA TRP A 34 18.64 0.51 7.86
C TRP A 34 18.64 -0.30 9.16
N ASN A 35 17.90 0.16 10.18
CA ASN A 35 17.75 -0.57 11.45
C ASN A 35 17.15 -1.96 11.22
N LEU A 36 16.09 -2.03 10.40
CA LEU A 36 15.48 -3.29 10.01
C LEU A 36 16.47 -4.20 9.27
N ALA A 37 17.26 -3.66 8.33
CA ALA A 37 18.23 -4.41 7.56
C ALA A 37 19.39 -4.93 8.43
N LEU A 38 19.81 -4.14 9.43
CA LEU A 38 20.76 -4.57 10.44
C LEU A 38 20.22 -5.73 11.26
N LYS A 39 18.98 -5.63 11.78
CA LYS A 39 18.33 -6.75 12.50
C LYS A 39 18.26 -8.01 11.65
N PHE A 40 17.92 -7.88 10.36
CA PHE A 40 17.92 -8.98 9.42
C PHE A 40 19.31 -9.59 9.23
N ARG A 41 20.34 -8.75 9.06
CA ARG A 41 21.73 -9.18 8.89
C ARG A 41 22.28 -9.88 10.14
N THR A 42 22.02 -9.34 11.33
CA THR A 42 22.56 -9.87 12.60
C THR A 42 21.83 -11.11 13.10
N ASN A 43 20.63 -11.40 12.60
CA ASN A 43 19.91 -12.62 13.00
C ASN A 43 20.75 -13.85 12.61
N LYS A 44 20.80 -14.90 13.43
CA LYS A 44 21.61 -16.11 13.13
C LYS A 44 20.81 -17.20 12.42
N SER A 45 19.52 -16.97 12.15
CA SER A 45 18.69 -17.92 11.41
C SER A 45 19.35 -18.32 10.08
N GLU A 46 19.34 -19.63 9.81
CA GLU A 46 19.87 -20.24 8.60
C GLU A 46 19.01 -19.92 7.37
N GLU A 47 17.73 -19.59 7.58
CA GLU A 47 16.76 -19.43 6.50
C GLU A 47 16.19 -18.03 6.44
N LYS A 48 16.96 -17.18 5.75
CA LYS A 48 16.58 -15.80 5.46
C LYS A 48 16.33 -15.67 3.98
N TYR A 49 15.20 -15.05 3.64
CA TYR A 49 14.89 -14.73 2.26
C TYR A 49 14.63 -13.24 2.11
N ILE A 50 15.23 -12.64 1.09
CA ILE A 50 15.04 -11.25 0.70
C ILE A 50 14.71 -11.18 -0.79
N ASN A 51 13.60 -10.53 -1.11
CA ASN A 51 13.27 -10.20 -2.49
C ASN A 51 14.13 -9.01 -2.92
N LYS A 52 15.23 -9.32 -3.61
CA LYS A 52 16.22 -8.31 -4.06
C LYS A 52 15.58 -7.19 -4.87
N THR A 53 14.61 -7.52 -5.72
CA THR A 53 13.93 -6.55 -6.59
C THR A 53 13.09 -5.56 -5.77
N LEU A 54 12.21 -6.05 -4.89
CA LEU A 54 11.39 -5.17 -4.06
C LEU A 54 12.23 -4.36 -3.07
N PHE A 55 13.23 -4.99 -2.46
CA PHE A 55 14.17 -4.28 -1.59
C PHE A 55 14.90 -3.16 -2.35
N SER A 56 15.38 -3.43 -3.57
CA SER A 56 16.02 -2.43 -4.41
C SER A 56 15.08 -1.29 -4.78
N ILE A 57 13.80 -1.56 -5.06
CA ILE A 57 12.80 -0.51 -5.35
C ILE A 57 12.60 0.39 -4.13
N VAL A 58 12.47 -0.18 -2.93
CA VAL A 58 12.33 0.58 -1.68
C VAL A 58 13.53 1.51 -1.45
N VAL A 59 14.76 0.99 -1.63
CA VAL A 59 15.99 1.78 -1.51
C VAL A 59 16.09 2.85 -2.61
N LEU A 60 15.65 2.55 -3.83
CA LEU A 60 15.67 3.49 -4.95
C LEU A 60 14.71 4.66 -4.74
N ILE A 61 13.45 4.39 -4.37
CA ILE A 61 12.45 5.43 -4.06
C ILE A 61 12.98 6.35 -2.96
N GLN A 62 13.60 5.75 -1.94
CA GLN A 62 14.21 6.48 -0.84
C GLN A 62 15.35 7.41 -1.28
N SER A 63 16.25 6.89 -2.12
CA SER A 63 17.38 7.65 -2.64
C SER A 63 16.91 8.81 -3.53
N LEU A 64 15.88 8.56 -4.36
CA LEU A 64 15.24 9.58 -5.18
C LEU A 64 14.58 10.67 -4.33
N ALA A 65 13.89 10.31 -3.24
CA ALA A 65 13.25 11.29 -2.36
C ALA A 65 14.25 12.25 -1.71
N ILE A 66 15.40 11.72 -1.26
CA ILE A 66 16.48 12.54 -0.71
C ILE A 66 17.08 13.43 -1.81
N LEU A 67 17.35 12.86 -2.98
CA LEU A 67 17.92 13.61 -4.11
C LEU A 67 16.99 14.75 -4.55
N THR A 68 15.69 14.51 -4.67
CA THR A 68 14.70 15.53 -5.06
C THR A 68 14.58 16.62 -4.00
N SER A 69 14.69 16.27 -2.72
CA SER A 69 14.69 17.25 -1.63
C SER A 69 15.91 18.16 -1.69
N ILE A 70 17.10 17.60 -1.91
CA ILE A 70 18.35 18.36 -2.06
C ILE A 70 18.29 19.26 -3.30
N LEU A 71 17.83 18.73 -4.44
CA LEU A 71 17.65 19.52 -5.66
C LEU A 71 16.68 20.68 -5.44
N GLY A 72 15.58 20.46 -4.73
CA GLY A 72 14.64 21.53 -4.38
C GLY A 72 15.30 22.68 -3.61
N ILE A 73 16.19 22.36 -2.66
CA ILE A 73 16.96 23.37 -1.91
C ILE A 73 17.97 24.08 -2.81
N ILE A 74 18.69 23.35 -3.66
CA ILE A 74 19.63 23.95 -4.62
C ILE A 74 18.89 24.94 -5.53
N PHE A 75 17.74 24.56 -6.10
CA PHE A 75 16.95 25.43 -6.96
C PHE A 75 16.34 26.63 -6.24
N TYR A 76 16.14 26.53 -4.93
CA TYR A 76 15.72 27.67 -4.11
C TYR A 76 16.84 28.72 -3.97
N PHE A 77 18.09 28.28 -3.75
CA PHE A 77 19.24 29.19 -3.59
C PHE A 77 19.87 29.63 -4.91
N VAL A 78 19.80 28.79 -5.94
CA VAL A 78 20.29 29.14 -7.28
C VAL A 78 19.24 30.03 -7.94
N SER A 79 19.52 31.34 -7.98
CA SER A 79 18.76 32.29 -8.77
C SER A 79 18.94 31.98 -10.25
N ILE A 80 18.08 31.12 -10.79
CA ILE A 80 17.91 30.99 -12.24
C ILE A 80 17.39 32.34 -12.75
N ASP A 81 17.86 32.79 -13.91
CA ASP A 81 17.55 34.09 -14.53
C ASP A 81 16.04 34.40 -14.61
N ASN A 82 15.19 33.39 -14.49
CA ASN A 82 13.75 33.54 -14.38
C ASN A 82 13.24 33.11 -12.99
N GLU A 83 12.87 34.10 -12.17
CA GLU A 83 12.33 33.91 -10.82
C GLU A 83 11.07 33.01 -10.80
N SER A 84 10.21 33.14 -11.82
CA SER A 84 8.99 32.32 -11.92
C SER A 84 9.31 30.84 -12.19
N LEU A 85 10.36 30.57 -12.96
CA LEU A 85 10.82 29.22 -13.27
C LEU A 85 11.44 28.56 -12.04
N SER A 86 12.30 29.28 -11.30
CA SER A 86 12.89 28.78 -10.05
C SER A 86 11.81 28.42 -9.03
N LYS A 87 10.84 29.31 -8.77
CA LYS A 87 9.72 29.03 -7.86
C LYS A 87 8.90 27.81 -8.30
N THR A 88 8.65 27.67 -9.60
CA THR A 88 7.92 26.52 -10.14
C THR A 88 8.70 25.21 -9.93
N LEU A 89 10.00 25.20 -10.21
CA LEU A 89 10.85 24.02 -9.99
C LEU A 89 10.89 23.62 -8.51
N VAL A 90 11.03 24.59 -7.60
CA VAL A 90 10.98 24.35 -6.15
C VAL A 90 9.69 23.65 -5.76
N ILE A 91 8.53 24.14 -6.22
CA ILE A 91 7.23 23.53 -5.94
C ILE A 91 7.15 22.11 -6.52
N VAL A 92 7.63 21.89 -7.73
CA VAL A 92 7.66 20.55 -8.36
C VAL A 92 8.49 19.57 -7.53
N PHE A 93 9.68 19.96 -7.07
CA PHE A 93 10.53 19.11 -6.25
C PHE A 93 9.93 18.83 -4.86
N ILE A 94 9.22 19.80 -4.27
CA ILE A 94 8.46 19.60 -3.03
C ILE A 94 7.38 18.53 -3.22
N VAL A 95 6.54 18.68 -4.25
CA VAL A 95 5.45 17.73 -4.54
C VAL A 95 6.01 16.35 -4.86
N LEU A 96 7.06 16.27 -5.67
CA LEU A 96 7.70 15.02 -6.05
C LEU A 96 8.29 14.31 -4.82
N THR A 97 9.00 15.03 -3.95
CA THR A 97 9.55 14.47 -2.70
C THR A 97 8.44 13.94 -1.81
N PHE A 98 7.35 14.70 -1.66
CA PHE A 98 6.19 14.28 -0.86
C PHE A 98 5.56 12.98 -1.40
N VAL A 99 5.35 12.89 -2.72
CA VAL A 99 4.79 11.70 -3.37
C VAL A 99 5.72 10.49 -3.20
N LEU A 100 7.04 10.67 -3.36
CA LEU A 100 8.02 9.59 -3.16
C LEU A 100 8.01 9.10 -1.70
N CYS A 101 7.99 10.01 -0.72
CA CYS A 101 7.86 9.65 0.70
C CYS A 101 6.56 8.88 0.98
N ALA A 102 5.42 9.39 0.50
CA ALA A 102 4.12 8.74 0.68
C ALA A 102 4.06 7.35 0.03
N SER A 103 4.66 7.19 -1.16
CA SER A 103 4.78 5.91 -1.86
C SER A 103 5.62 4.92 -1.07
N TRP A 104 6.75 5.37 -0.51
CA TRP A 104 7.61 4.55 0.34
C TRP A 104 6.84 4.03 1.57
N TYR A 105 6.15 4.92 2.30
CA TYR A 105 5.36 4.51 3.47
C TYR A 105 4.25 3.54 3.11
N SER A 106 3.60 3.75 1.96
CA SER A 106 2.56 2.84 1.46
C SER A 106 3.12 1.45 1.19
N ILE A 107 4.30 1.33 0.58
CA ILE A 107 4.94 0.03 0.32
C ILE A 107 5.25 -0.69 1.65
N ILE A 108 5.85 0.01 2.61
CA ILE A 108 6.21 -0.58 3.91
C ILE A 108 4.97 -0.99 4.72
N LEU A 109 3.88 -0.22 4.66
CA LEU A 109 2.66 -0.49 5.42
C LEU A 109 1.85 -1.65 4.81
N PHE A 110 1.67 -1.67 3.49
CA PHE A 110 0.77 -2.64 2.84
C PHE A 110 1.48 -3.91 2.34
N VAL A 111 2.80 -3.85 2.12
CA VAL A 111 3.56 -4.88 1.42
C VAL A 111 4.80 -5.39 2.23
N PRO A 112 4.84 -5.34 3.58
CA PRO A 112 6.05 -5.68 4.34
C PRO A 112 6.48 -7.15 4.17
N GLN A 113 5.52 -8.08 4.08
CA GLN A 113 5.76 -9.52 3.96
C GLN A 113 6.34 -9.95 2.61
N TYR A 114 6.33 -9.08 1.59
CA TYR A 114 6.88 -9.42 0.27
C TYR A 114 8.35 -8.99 0.11
N ILE A 115 8.86 -8.15 1.01
CA ILE A 115 10.23 -7.63 0.94
C ILE A 115 11.22 -8.66 1.50
N TRP A 116 10.96 -9.17 2.71
CA TRP A 116 11.72 -10.27 3.28
C TRP A 116 10.90 -11.10 4.26
N PHE A 117 11.42 -12.28 4.56
CA PHE A 117 11.03 -13.04 5.75
C PHE A 117 12.26 -13.74 6.34
N ILE A 118 12.17 -14.06 7.62
CA ILE A 118 13.13 -14.90 8.35
C ILE A 118 12.35 -16.07 8.93
N LEU A 119 12.74 -17.30 8.64
CA LEU A 119 12.25 -18.48 9.36
C LEU A 119 13.24 -18.84 10.47
N GLU A 120 12.80 -18.76 11.71
CA GLU A 120 13.45 -19.36 12.87
C GLU A 120 12.69 -20.67 13.20
N GLU A 121 13.28 -21.52 14.05
CA GLU A 121 12.72 -22.85 14.38
C GLU A 121 11.27 -22.80 14.87
N GLU A 122 10.88 -21.74 15.58
CA GLU A 122 9.54 -21.62 16.20
C GLU A 122 8.67 -20.49 15.62
N LYS A 123 9.23 -19.64 14.75
CA LYS A 123 8.54 -18.43 14.27
C LYS A 123 9.05 -17.95 12.93
N MET A 124 8.15 -17.34 12.16
CA MET A 124 8.47 -16.55 10.98
C MET A 124 8.41 -15.06 11.34
N THR A 125 9.47 -14.32 11.04
CA THR A 125 9.53 -12.86 11.24
C THR A 125 9.53 -12.15 9.89
N THR A 126 8.63 -11.20 9.72
CA THR A 126 8.56 -10.28 8.56
C THR A 126 8.93 -8.86 9.01
N ILE A 127 8.95 -7.87 8.11
CA ILE A 127 9.25 -6.47 8.46
C ILE A 127 8.30 -5.90 9.53
N GLY A 128 7.02 -6.29 9.50
CA GLY A 128 5.99 -5.75 10.39
C GLY A 128 5.55 -6.71 11.48
N ASP A 129 5.59 -8.02 11.24
CA ASP A 129 4.96 -9.01 12.10
C ASP A 129 5.87 -10.20 12.42
N THR A 130 5.71 -10.73 13.64
CA THR A 130 6.30 -12.00 14.07
C THR A 130 5.21 -13.04 14.27
N LEU A 131 5.22 -14.09 13.45
CA LEU A 131 4.28 -15.19 13.47
C LEU A 131 4.91 -16.44 14.10
N LYS A 132 4.47 -16.83 15.31
CA LYS A 132 4.85 -18.12 15.90
C LYS A 132 4.15 -19.28 15.18
N PHE A 133 4.88 -20.36 14.88
CA PHE A 133 4.31 -21.51 14.17
C PHE A 133 3.17 -22.19 14.94
N LEU A 134 3.23 -22.19 16.27
CA LEU A 134 2.15 -22.66 17.14
C LEU A 134 0.81 -21.93 16.95
N LYS A 135 0.83 -20.71 16.39
CA LYS A 135 -0.40 -19.93 16.12
C LYS A 135 -0.97 -20.22 14.73
N ILE A 136 -0.23 -20.89 13.86
CA ILE A 136 -0.69 -21.29 12.53
C ILE A 136 -1.76 -22.36 12.72
N ARG A 137 -2.95 -22.08 12.18
CA ARG A 137 -4.09 -23.00 12.22
C ARG A 137 -4.09 -23.90 10.99
N LYS A 138 -3.85 -23.32 9.82
CA LYS A 138 -3.90 -24.02 8.54
C LYS A 138 -3.15 -23.25 7.46
N ILE A 139 -2.48 -23.99 6.57
CA ILE A 139 -1.91 -23.45 5.34
C ILE A 139 -2.73 -23.98 4.17
N ILE A 140 -3.32 -23.09 3.38
CA ILE A 140 -4.19 -23.43 2.25
C ILE A 140 -3.53 -23.03 0.95
N ASP A 141 -3.41 -23.99 0.04
CA ASP A 141 -3.10 -23.74 -1.36
C ASP A 141 -4.39 -23.57 -2.17
N ASP A 142 -4.66 -22.31 -2.57
CA ASP A 142 -5.78 -21.93 -3.42
C ASP A 142 -5.28 -21.96 -4.88
N GLU A 143 -5.55 -23.07 -5.56
CA GLU A 143 -5.15 -23.29 -6.95
C GLU A 143 -5.85 -22.34 -7.93
N GLU A 144 -7.11 -21.99 -7.67
CA GLU A 144 -7.87 -21.05 -8.51
C GLU A 144 -7.21 -19.67 -8.57
N LYS A 145 -6.74 -19.17 -7.42
CA LYS A 145 -6.06 -17.86 -7.34
C LYS A 145 -4.56 -17.95 -7.56
N GLY A 146 -3.97 -19.14 -7.50
CA GLY A 146 -2.53 -19.33 -7.53
C GLY A 146 -1.83 -18.70 -6.31
N ILE A 147 -2.46 -18.78 -5.13
CA ILE A 147 -1.98 -18.14 -3.89
C ILE A 147 -1.98 -19.16 -2.75
N VAL A 148 -0.93 -19.14 -1.94
CA VAL A 148 -0.86 -19.87 -0.68
C VAL A 148 -1.17 -18.93 0.48
N TYR A 149 -2.07 -19.35 1.35
CA TYR A 149 -2.52 -18.59 2.51
C TYR A 149 -2.09 -19.28 3.81
N ILE A 150 -1.44 -18.53 4.70
CA ILE A 150 -1.18 -18.97 6.06
C ILE A 150 -2.25 -18.36 6.96
N ASN A 151 -3.14 -19.18 7.49
CA ASN A 151 -4.15 -18.76 8.45
C ASN A 151 -3.62 -18.95 9.86
N TYR A 152 -3.63 -17.88 10.65
CA TYR A 152 -3.11 -17.90 12.01
C TYR A 152 -4.00 -17.12 12.97
N SER A 153 -4.00 -17.55 14.22
CA SER A 153 -4.76 -16.90 15.28
C SER A 153 -3.97 -15.78 15.94
N GLU A 154 -4.60 -14.63 16.09
CA GLU A 154 -4.05 -13.51 16.87
C GLU A 154 -4.96 -13.25 18.08
N GLY A 155 -4.55 -13.76 19.24
CA GLY A 155 -5.43 -13.83 20.41
C GLY A 155 -6.50 -14.92 20.28
N LYS A 156 -7.61 -14.78 21.02
CA LYS A 156 -8.63 -15.84 21.14
C LYS A 156 -9.68 -15.84 20.03
N LYS A 157 -10.02 -14.68 19.47
CA LYS A 157 -11.18 -14.49 18.58
C LYS A 157 -10.83 -13.94 17.19
N THR A 158 -9.57 -13.65 16.91
CA THR A 158 -9.18 -13.08 15.61
C THR A 158 -8.37 -14.08 14.81
N LEU A 159 -8.75 -14.21 13.54
CA LEU A 159 -8.07 -15.00 12.54
C LEU A 159 -7.49 -14.02 11.52
N LYS A 160 -6.17 -14.07 11.33
CA LYS A 160 -5.47 -13.32 10.29
C LYS A 160 -4.95 -14.27 9.24
N LYS A 161 -4.65 -13.72 8.07
CA LYS A 161 -4.10 -14.46 6.93
C LYS A 161 -2.88 -13.74 6.36
N LEU A 162 -1.81 -14.48 6.11
CA LEU A 162 -0.72 -14.03 5.24
C LEU A 162 -0.90 -14.66 3.86
N LYS A 163 -0.64 -13.87 2.82
CA LYS A 163 -0.83 -14.28 1.42
C LYS A 163 0.50 -14.30 0.68
N PHE A 164 0.82 -15.42 0.07
CA PHE A 164 2.00 -15.59 -0.78
C PHE A 164 1.57 -16.03 -2.17
N SER A 165 1.90 -15.25 -3.20
CA SER A 165 1.60 -15.64 -4.57
C SER A 165 2.58 -16.71 -5.03
N LYS A 166 2.06 -17.81 -5.60
CA LYS A 166 2.88 -18.91 -6.14
C LYS A 166 3.76 -18.47 -7.31
N LYS A 167 3.43 -17.35 -7.95
CA LYS A 167 4.21 -16.77 -9.07
C LYS A 167 5.42 -15.96 -8.59
N THR A 168 5.49 -15.64 -7.30
CA THR A 168 6.57 -14.82 -6.74
C THR A 168 7.65 -15.70 -6.13
N GLU A 169 8.91 -15.27 -6.24
CA GLU A 169 10.05 -16.00 -5.67
C GLU A 169 9.88 -16.22 -4.16
N ILE A 170 9.30 -15.24 -3.45
CA ILE A 170 8.99 -15.36 -2.02
C ILE A 170 7.95 -16.44 -1.73
N GLY A 171 6.93 -16.60 -2.58
CA GLY A 171 5.93 -17.65 -2.41
C GLY A 171 6.46 -19.03 -2.75
N LEU A 172 7.29 -19.15 -3.79
CA LEU A 172 7.96 -20.41 -4.13
C LEU A 172 8.91 -20.86 -3.00
N ASN A 173 9.68 -19.93 -2.43
CA ASN A 173 10.56 -20.23 -1.31
C ASN A 173 9.77 -20.54 -0.03
N PHE A 174 8.66 -19.86 0.22
CA PHE A 174 7.79 -20.21 1.34
C PHE A 174 7.27 -21.65 1.20
N ILE A 175 6.77 -22.06 0.03
CA ILE A 175 6.28 -23.43 -0.20
C ILE A 175 7.38 -24.47 0.07
N ARG A 176 8.62 -24.20 -0.37
CA ARG A 176 9.77 -25.09 -0.13
C ARG A 176 10.11 -25.25 1.35
N LEU A 177 9.87 -24.20 2.14
CA LEU A 177 10.21 -24.17 3.57
C LEU A 177 8.98 -24.43 4.47
N ALA A 178 7.79 -24.60 3.89
CA ALA A 178 6.55 -24.71 4.65
C ALA A 178 6.54 -25.93 5.58
N ASP A 179 7.21 -27.01 5.20
CA ASP A 179 7.33 -28.22 6.04
C ASP A 179 7.99 -27.92 7.40
N LYS A 180 8.85 -26.91 7.47
CA LYS A 180 9.49 -26.47 8.73
C LYS A 180 8.53 -25.80 9.70
N THR A 181 7.37 -25.35 9.23
CA THR A 181 6.33 -24.80 10.10
C THR A 181 5.61 -25.87 10.91
N GLY A 182 5.82 -27.16 10.59
CA GLY A 182 5.11 -28.29 11.20
C GLY A 182 3.66 -28.45 10.75
N VAL A 183 3.18 -27.57 9.84
CA VAL A 183 1.82 -27.59 9.30
C VAL A 183 1.88 -27.96 7.82
N LYS A 184 1.11 -28.99 7.42
CA LYS A 184 1.02 -29.40 6.02
C LYS A 184 0.23 -28.40 5.20
N ILE A 185 0.65 -28.20 3.94
CA ILE A 185 -0.11 -27.44 2.96
C ILE A 185 -1.28 -28.29 2.47
N GLU A 186 -2.50 -27.79 2.63
CA GLU A 186 -3.72 -28.45 2.14
C GLU A 186 -4.30 -27.71 0.94
N LYS A 187 -4.79 -28.43 -0.06
CA LYS A 187 -5.52 -27.82 -1.18
C LYS A 187 -6.93 -27.43 -0.72
N GLY A 188 -7.40 -26.24 -1.10
CA GLY A 188 -8.78 -25.87 -0.81
C GLY A 188 -9.13 -24.41 -1.10
N ASN A 189 -10.38 -24.05 -0.84
CA ASN A 189 -10.86 -22.69 -1.00
C ASN A 189 -10.62 -21.85 0.28
N GLN A 190 -9.75 -20.86 0.17
CA GLN A 190 -9.41 -19.98 1.30
C GLN A 190 -10.60 -19.19 1.83
N ILE A 191 -11.55 -18.79 0.96
CA ILE A 191 -12.67 -17.94 1.36
C ILE A 191 -13.62 -18.71 2.26
N GLU A 192 -13.92 -19.95 1.87
CA GLU A 192 -14.79 -20.86 2.62
C GLU A 192 -14.18 -21.18 3.99
N TYR A 193 -12.93 -21.64 4.02
CA TYR A 193 -12.23 -21.94 5.27
C TYR A 193 -12.18 -20.74 6.22
N PHE A 194 -11.84 -19.55 5.71
CA PHE A 194 -11.73 -18.36 6.56
C PHE A 194 -13.07 -17.97 7.18
N LYS A 195 -14.19 -18.13 6.45
CA LYS A 195 -15.52 -17.86 6.98
C LYS A 195 -15.90 -18.87 8.06
N GLU A 196 -15.75 -20.16 7.79
CA GLU A 196 -16.08 -21.21 8.75
C GLU A 196 -15.28 -21.10 10.05
N GLU A 197 -13.97 -20.93 9.93
CA GLU A 197 -13.07 -20.86 11.09
C GLU A 197 -13.35 -19.61 11.93
N LEU A 198 -13.69 -18.50 11.29
CA LEU A 198 -14.05 -17.26 11.99
C LEU A 198 -15.41 -17.37 12.71
N LEU A 199 -16.36 -18.15 12.18
CA LEU A 199 -17.62 -18.48 12.87
C LEU A 199 -17.35 -19.39 14.08
N LYS A 200 -16.52 -20.42 13.92
CA LYS A 200 -16.10 -21.31 15.03
C LYS A 200 -15.43 -20.53 16.16
N LEU A 201 -14.51 -19.62 15.84
CA LEU A 201 -13.81 -18.77 16.83
C LEU A 201 -14.73 -17.78 17.54
N LYS A 202 -15.83 -17.36 16.89
CA LYS A 202 -16.86 -16.51 17.51
C LYS A 202 -17.86 -17.30 18.35
N GLY A 203 -17.80 -18.64 18.35
CA GLY A 203 -18.74 -19.50 19.06
C GLY A 203 -20.12 -19.56 18.39
N ILE A 204 -20.21 -19.24 17.09
CA ILE A 204 -21.46 -19.35 16.32
C ILE A 204 -21.52 -20.76 15.75
N ASN A 205 -22.50 -21.54 16.20
CA ASN A 205 -22.68 -22.93 15.78
C ASN A 205 -23.25 -22.97 14.36
N ILE A 206 -22.54 -23.56 13.41
CA ILE A 206 -22.89 -23.58 11.97
C ILE A 206 -24.14 -24.46 11.70
N ASN A 207 -24.57 -25.28 12.65
CA ASN A 207 -25.62 -26.28 12.44
C ASN A 207 -27.08 -25.76 12.35
N ASN A 208 -27.36 -24.46 12.55
CA ASN A 208 -28.75 -23.97 12.55
C ASN A 208 -29.12 -22.92 11.49
N ASP A 209 -28.19 -22.38 10.69
CA ASP A 209 -28.47 -21.20 9.86
C ASP A 209 -28.18 -21.36 8.35
N SER A 210 -28.28 -22.57 7.81
CA SER A 210 -28.25 -22.77 6.34
C SER A 210 -29.42 -22.07 5.62
N LYS A 211 -30.45 -21.61 6.34
CA LYS A 211 -31.55 -20.79 5.78
C LYS A 211 -31.33 -19.28 5.78
N ILE A 212 -30.28 -18.74 6.41
CA ILE A 212 -30.02 -17.28 6.43
C ILE A 212 -29.02 -16.85 5.32
N ILE A 213 -28.38 -17.82 4.64
CA ILE A 213 -27.26 -17.57 3.74
C ILE A 213 -27.68 -17.26 2.29
N GLU A 214 -28.86 -17.72 1.82
CA GLU A 214 -29.34 -17.34 0.48
C GLU A 214 -29.80 -15.88 0.41
N ASP A 215 -30.48 -15.35 1.42
CA ASP A 215 -31.03 -13.98 1.36
C ASP A 215 -29.99 -12.87 1.55
N ASN A 216 -28.89 -13.13 2.27
CA ASN A 216 -27.83 -12.13 2.46
C ASN A 216 -26.75 -12.11 1.37
N SER A 217 -26.72 -13.12 0.48
CA SER A 217 -25.79 -13.15 -0.66
C SER A 217 -26.27 -12.26 -1.82
N LYS A 218 -27.59 -12.12 -2.01
CA LYS A 218 -28.16 -11.24 -3.05
C LYS A 218 -28.16 -9.77 -2.68
N GLN A 219 -28.23 -9.42 -1.39
CA GLN A 219 -28.35 -8.02 -0.98
C GLN A 219 -27.01 -7.27 -0.85
N LYS A 220 -25.87 -7.99 -0.80
CA LYS A 220 -24.54 -7.37 -0.69
C LYS A 220 -23.83 -7.13 -2.02
N ASP A 221 -24.24 -7.82 -3.09
CA ASP A 221 -23.77 -7.54 -4.45
C ASP A 221 -24.53 -6.37 -5.11
N SER A 222 -25.75 -6.03 -4.65
CA SER A 222 -26.47 -4.85 -5.15
C SER A 222 -25.94 -3.53 -4.59
N THR A 223 -25.35 -3.51 -3.39
CA THR A 223 -24.87 -2.25 -2.77
C THR A 223 -23.48 -1.80 -3.24
N ASN A 224 -22.73 -2.67 -3.93
CA ASN A 224 -21.43 -2.32 -4.53
C ASN A 224 -21.49 -2.00 -6.03
N LEU A 225 -22.53 -2.44 -6.76
CA LEU A 225 -22.74 -2.03 -8.16
C LEU A 225 -23.46 -0.68 -8.30
N GLU A 226 -24.22 -0.22 -7.30
CA GLU A 226 -24.92 1.08 -7.36
C GLU A 226 -24.04 2.29 -6.96
N LYS A 227 -22.83 2.05 -6.43
CA LYS A 227 -21.85 3.12 -6.12
C LYS A 227 -20.83 3.37 -7.25
N GLU A 228 -20.73 2.48 -8.24
CA GLU A 228 -19.91 2.72 -9.43
C GLU A 228 -20.68 3.35 -10.60
N ASN A 229 -22.01 3.17 -10.70
CA ASN A 229 -22.79 3.77 -11.81
C ASN A 229 -23.36 5.17 -11.56
N LYS A 230 -23.36 5.69 -10.32
CA LYS A 230 -23.84 7.07 -10.03
C LYS A 230 -22.80 8.19 -10.24
N ASN A 231 -21.57 7.87 -10.65
CA ASN A 231 -20.53 8.86 -10.94
C ASN A 231 -20.20 9.05 -12.44
N SER A 232 -20.79 8.26 -13.34
CA SER A 232 -20.59 8.42 -14.80
C SER A 232 -21.75 9.10 -15.53
N GLU A 233 -22.85 9.44 -14.86
CA GLU A 233 -24.06 9.97 -15.52
C GLU A 233 -24.43 11.41 -15.10
N LYS A 234 -23.44 12.20 -14.64
CA LYS A 234 -23.64 13.60 -14.24
C LYS A 234 -22.84 14.65 -15.02
N ASN A 235 -22.19 14.28 -16.12
CA ASN A 235 -21.38 15.20 -16.93
C ASN A 235 -21.67 15.16 -18.44
N THR A 236 -22.92 14.92 -18.82
CA THR A 236 -23.36 15.18 -20.18
C THR A 236 -24.78 15.74 -20.13
N ILE A 237 -25.05 16.74 -20.97
CA ILE A 237 -26.30 17.50 -21.11
C ILE A 237 -26.37 18.77 -20.26
N LYS A 238 -25.66 19.81 -20.73
CA LYS A 238 -26.22 21.16 -20.81
C LYS A 238 -25.51 21.94 -21.92
N ASN A 239 -25.92 21.68 -23.16
CA ASN A 239 -25.73 22.62 -24.27
C ASN A 239 -27.01 22.56 -25.12
N GLU A 240 -27.81 23.60 -25.01
CA GLU A 240 -28.82 23.96 -26.00
C GLU A 240 -28.69 25.44 -26.36
N PRO A 241 -29.15 25.83 -27.56
CA PRO A 241 -28.48 26.82 -28.40
C PRO A 241 -29.03 28.23 -28.19
N LYS A 242 -28.15 29.23 -28.30
CA LYS A 242 -28.57 30.64 -28.47
C LYS A 242 -28.37 31.07 -29.92
N LYS A 243 -29.54 31.18 -30.58
CA LYS A 243 -29.92 32.04 -31.70
C LYS A 243 -28.85 33.01 -32.22
N SER A 244 -28.54 32.87 -33.50
CA SER A 244 -28.16 33.97 -34.39
C SER A 244 -29.35 34.91 -34.61
N LYS A 245 -29.15 36.21 -34.40
CA LYS A 245 -29.84 37.26 -35.14
C LYS A 245 -28.87 38.42 -35.35
N ASP A 246 -28.95 38.93 -36.57
CA ASP A 246 -28.25 40.06 -37.18
C ASP A 246 -28.25 41.34 -36.35
N VAL A 247 -27.28 42.23 -36.63
CA VAL A 247 -27.49 43.56 -37.25
C VAL A 247 -26.17 44.37 -37.15
N GLU A 248 -25.54 44.56 -38.31
CA GLU A 248 -25.20 45.84 -38.94
C GLU A 248 -24.61 47.03 -38.14
N ASP A 249 -23.52 47.55 -38.75
CA ASP A 249 -23.22 48.96 -39.03
C ASP A 249 -22.25 49.77 -38.12
N LYS A 250 -21.10 50.07 -38.74
CA LYS A 250 -20.47 51.40 -38.96
C LYS A 250 -19.55 52.10 -37.94
N LYS A 251 -18.54 52.75 -38.58
CA LYS A 251 -17.63 53.87 -38.18
C LYS A 251 -16.37 53.45 -37.41
N ASP A 252 -15.14 53.85 -37.79
CA ASP A 252 -14.59 54.79 -38.79
C ASP A 252 -13.30 54.21 -39.39
#